data_AF-A0AAU8Y0Z6-F1
#
_entry.id   AF-A0AAU8Y0Z6-F1
#
_cell.length_a   1.000
_cell.length_b   1.000
_cell.length_c   1.000
_cell.angle_alpha   90.00
_cell.angle_beta   90.00
_cell.angle_gamma   90.00
#
_symmetry.space_group_name_H-M   'P 1'
#
loop_
_entity.id
_entity.type
_entity.pdbx_description
1 polymer ?
#
loop_
_entity_poly.entity_id
_entity_poly.type
_entity_poly.pdbx_seq_one_letter_code
_entity_poly.pdbx_strand_id
1 'polypeptide(L)'
;MKKIMLMLAAAAALSACAQPAAPPEDAKLKQAYSACINTAEGSPERLQPCKAVLNVLKQEKQHQQFAAQETVRVMDYQNCIMAVHSGNGQAYDAKCGKLWQEIRDNNN
;
A
#
# COMPACT_ATOMS: atom_id res chain seq x y z
N MET A 1 -39.88 -50.08 -1.32
CA MET A 1 -39.65 -49.00 -0.33
C MET A 1 -38.61 -49.42 0.70
N LYS A 2 -37.37 -48.93 0.58
CA LYS A 2 -36.49 -48.61 1.71
C LYS A 2 -35.45 -47.62 1.17
N LYS A 3 -35.29 -46.52 1.87
CA LYS A 3 -34.81 -45.25 1.33
C LYS A 3 -33.29 -45.25 1.21
N ILE A 4 -32.83 -44.69 0.10
CA ILE A 4 -31.47 -44.25 -0.19
C ILE A 4 -31.02 -43.34 0.95
N MET A 5 -29.94 -43.69 1.65
CA MET A 5 -29.13 -42.73 2.39
C MET A 5 -27.76 -42.63 1.71
N LEU A 6 -27.71 -41.73 0.74
CA LEU A 6 -26.47 -41.09 0.32
C LEU A 6 -26.04 -40.19 1.48
N MET A 7 -25.01 -40.61 2.21
CA MET A 7 -24.26 -39.71 3.09
C MET A 7 -23.55 -38.71 2.18
N LEU A 8 -24.17 -37.54 1.98
CA LEU A 8 -23.49 -36.37 1.42
C LEU A 8 -22.41 -35.96 2.43
N ALA A 9 -21.16 -36.26 2.10
CA ALA A 9 -20.02 -35.60 2.70
C ALA A 9 -20.10 -34.12 2.32
N ALA A 10 -20.66 -33.31 3.21
CA ALA A 10 -20.52 -31.87 3.13
C ALA A 10 -19.06 -31.53 3.51
N ALA A 11 -18.15 -31.72 2.57
CA ALA A 11 -16.88 -31.02 2.57
C ALA A 11 -17.25 -29.53 2.41
N ALA A 12 -17.38 -28.82 3.53
CA ALA A 12 -17.36 -27.38 3.54
C ALA A 12 -15.99 -26.97 3.01
N ALA A 13 -15.90 -26.82 1.69
CA ALA A 13 -14.84 -26.04 1.08
C ALA A 13 -15.05 -24.62 1.61
N LEU A 14 -14.39 -24.30 2.72
CA LEU A 14 -13.98 -22.95 3.01
C LEU A 14 -13.09 -22.56 1.83
N SER A 15 -13.71 -22.11 0.75
CA SER A 15 -13.05 -21.32 -0.27
C SER A 15 -12.67 -20.00 0.40
N ALA A 16 -11.66 -20.07 1.28
CA ALA A 16 -10.76 -18.97 1.48
C ALA A 16 -10.38 -18.53 0.07
N CYS A 17 -10.70 -17.28 -0.26
CA CYS A 17 -10.30 -16.67 -1.52
C CYS A 17 -8.77 -16.77 -1.59
N ALA A 18 -8.25 -17.86 -2.14
CA ALA A 18 -6.89 -17.95 -2.62
C ALA A 18 -6.86 -16.98 -3.78
N GLN A 19 -6.56 -15.71 -3.48
CA GLN A 19 -6.23 -14.73 -4.51
C GLN A 19 -5.16 -15.39 -5.38
N PRO A 20 -5.38 -15.51 -6.70
CA PRO A 20 -4.33 -15.93 -7.61
C PRO A 20 -3.09 -15.11 -7.27
N ALA A 21 -1.94 -15.78 -7.13
CA ALA A 21 -0.69 -15.06 -6.97
C ALA A 21 -0.61 -14.03 -8.10
N ALA A 22 -0.43 -12.76 -7.73
CA ALA A 22 -0.38 -11.67 -8.68
C ALA A 22 0.68 -11.99 -9.75
N PRO A 23 0.38 -11.78 -11.05
CA PRO A 23 1.37 -11.88 -12.11
C PRO A 23 2.71 -11.22 -11.73
N PRO A 24 3.87 -11.72 -12.19
CA PRO A 24 5.17 -11.18 -11.81
C PRO A 24 5.33 -9.66 -12.06
N GLU A 25 4.62 -9.13 -13.06
CA GLU A 25 4.61 -7.70 -13.40
C GLU A 25 3.93 -6.84 -12.32
N ASP A 26 2.93 -7.39 -11.64
CA ASP A 26 2.18 -6.73 -10.57
C ASP A 26 3.00 -6.63 -9.27
N ALA A 27 3.72 -7.71 -8.95
CA ALA A 27 4.72 -7.68 -7.88
C ALA A 27 5.81 -6.64 -8.14
N LYS A 28 6.24 -6.50 -9.40
CA LYS A 28 7.24 -5.53 -9.83
C LYS A 28 6.76 -4.09 -9.68
N LEU A 29 5.48 -3.82 -9.92
CA LEU A 29 4.90 -2.47 -9.78
C LEU A 29 4.83 -2.02 -8.32
N LYS A 30 4.42 -2.91 -7.40
CA LYS A 30 4.45 -2.63 -5.96
C LYS A 30 5.90 -2.43 -5.47
N GLN A 31 6.84 -3.24 -5.95
CA GLN A 31 8.26 -3.10 -5.62
C GLN A 31 8.84 -1.79 -6.13
N ALA A 32 8.48 -1.35 -7.35
CA ALA A 32 8.90 -0.07 -7.89
C ALA A 32 8.39 1.10 -7.04
N TYR A 33 7.14 1.04 -6.57
CA TYR A 33 6.62 2.00 -5.61
C TYR A 33 7.42 1.99 -4.30
N SER A 34 7.66 0.81 -3.73
CA SER A 34 8.38 0.65 -2.45
C SER A 34 9.80 1.21 -2.55
N ALA A 35 10.51 0.93 -3.65
CA ALA A 35 11.83 1.48 -3.93
C ALA A 35 11.80 3.02 -4.09
N CYS A 36 10.80 3.55 -4.81
CA CYS A 36 10.62 4.98 -4.95
C CYS A 36 10.42 5.65 -3.58
N ILE A 37 9.41 5.18 -2.83
CA ILE A 37 8.97 5.86 -1.62
C ILE A 37 10.05 5.85 -0.55
N ASN A 38 10.83 4.76 -0.41
CA ASN A 38 11.92 4.66 0.56
C ASN A 38 13.07 5.67 0.34
N THR A 39 13.11 6.37 -0.79
CA THR A 39 14.13 7.40 -1.10
C THR A 39 13.60 8.84 -1.01
N ALA A 40 12.31 9.00 -0.70
CA ALA A 40 11.63 10.29 -0.77
C ALA A 40 11.61 11.07 0.57
N GLU A 41 12.42 10.67 1.54
CA GLU A 41 12.45 11.30 2.86
C GLU A 41 12.69 12.80 2.77
N GLY A 42 11.84 13.57 3.45
CA GLY A 42 11.91 15.02 3.60
C GLY A 42 11.65 15.80 2.32
N SER A 43 11.32 15.15 1.20
CA SER A 43 11.32 15.79 -0.12
C SER A 43 9.95 15.69 -0.81
N PRO A 44 9.16 16.77 -0.84
CA PRO A 44 7.90 16.82 -1.58
C PRO A 44 8.09 16.57 -3.09
N GLU A 45 9.23 17.00 -3.64
CA GLU A 45 9.59 16.75 -5.04
C GLU A 45 9.79 15.26 -5.32
N ARG A 46 10.51 14.53 -4.45
CA ARG A 46 10.71 13.09 -4.61
C ARG A 46 9.43 12.27 -4.39
N LEU A 47 8.42 12.82 -3.70
CA LEU A 47 7.11 12.15 -3.57
C LEU A 47 6.29 12.15 -4.87
N GLN A 48 6.49 13.13 -5.76
CA GLN A 48 5.72 13.23 -7.01
C GLN A 48 5.83 12.00 -7.92
N PRO A 49 7.03 11.49 -8.27
CA PRO A 49 7.14 10.28 -9.08
C PRO A 49 6.53 9.06 -8.37
N CYS A 50 6.63 8.95 -7.04
CA CYS A 50 6.03 7.82 -6.31
C CYS A 50 4.50 7.86 -6.35
N LYS A 51 3.89 9.06 -6.30
CA LYS A 51 2.44 9.25 -6.49
C LYS A 51 1.99 8.82 -7.88
N ALA A 52 2.81 9.02 -8.92
CA ALA A 52 2.50 8.53 -10.26
C ALA A 52 2.43 6.99 -10.29
N VAL A 53 3.38 6.30 -9.65
CA VAL A 53 3.34 4.83 -9.52
C VAL A 53 2.11 4.38 -8.73
N LEU A 54 1.75 5.07 -7.63
CA LEU A 54 0.51 4.78 -6.89
C LEU A 54 -0.74 4.95 -7.74
N ASN A 55 -0.78 5.93 -8.64
CA ASN A 55 -1.93 6.14 -9.52
C ASN A 55 -2.08 5.01 -10.54
N VAL A 56 -0.98 4.37 -10.96
CA VAL A 56 -1.04 3.14 -11.77
C VAL A 56 -1.53 1.97 -10.90
N LEU A 57 -0.95 1.78 -9.71
CA LEU A 57 -1.37 0.72 -8.77
C LEU A 57 -2.86 0.81 -8.39
N LYS A 58 -3.46 2.01 -8.31
CA LYS A 58 -4.89 2.17 -8.05
C LYS A 58 -5.80 1.62 -9.15
N GLN A 59 -5.33 1.60 -10.39
CA GLN A 59 -6.10 1.12 -11.54
C GLN A 59 -6.17 -0.41 -11.55
N GLU A 60 -5.16 -1.05 -10.96
CA GLU A 60 -5.09 -2.50 -10.82
C GLU A 60 -5.92 -2.98 -9.63
N LYS A 61 -6.99 -3.76 -9.90
CA LYS A 61 -7.92 -4.25 -8.87
C LYS A 61 -7.21 -4.97 -7.71
N GLN A 62 -6.14 -5.70 -8.02
CA GLN A 62 -5.34 -6.43 -7.02
C GLN A 62 -4.51 -5.53 -6.09
N HIS A 63 -4.22 -4.29 -6.50
CA HIS A 63 -3.42 -3.34 -5.73
C HIS A 63 -4.24 -2.19 -5.17
N GLN A 64 -5.53 -2.09 -5.51
CA GLN A 64 -6.39 -0.98 -5.13
C GLN A 64 -6.39 -0.69 -3.63
N GLN A 65 -6.47 -1.73 -2.78
CA GLN A 65 -6.44 -1.54 -1.32
C GLN A 65 -5.08 -0.99 -0.84
N PHE A 66 -3.98 -1.59 -1.30
CA PHE A 66 -2.63 -1.12 -0.99
C PHE A 66 -2.44 0.33 -1.44
N ALA A 67 -2.79 0.63 -2.69
CA ALA A 67 -2.60 1.95 -3.27
C ALA A 67 -3.48 3.02 -2.62
N ALA A 68 -4.68 2.66 -2.17
CA ALA A 68 -5.55 3.55 -1.40
C ALA A 68 -4.94 3.90 -0.04
N GLN A 69 -4.44 2.91 0.70
CA GLN A 69 -3.78 3.12 1.99
C GLN A 69 -2.52 3.98 1.84
N GLU A 70 -1.66 3.64 0.89
CA GLU A 70 -0.41 4.37 0.63
C GLU A 70 -0.67 5.81 0.15
N THR A 71 -1.75 6.05 -0.58
CA THR A 71 -2.13 7.42 -0.97
C THR A 71 -2.39 8.30 0.23
N VAL A 72 -3.09 7.77 1.25
CA VAL A 72 -3.37 8.52 2.48
C VAL A 72 -2.06 8.81 3.20
N ARG A 73 -1.23 7.79 3.44
CA ARG A 73 0.07 7.94 4.13
C ARG A 73 0.97 8.97 3.45
N VAL A 74 1.12 8.88 2.12
CA VAL A 74 1.95 9.80 1.33
C VAL A 74 1.37 11.21 1.30
N MET A 75 0.05 11.36 1.33
CA MET A 75 -0.60 12.68 1.43
C MET A 75 -0.34 13.32 2.80
N ASP A 76 -0.56 12.59 3.89
CA ASP A 76 -0.33 13.07 5.25
C ASP A 76 1.12 13.49 5.45
N TYR A 77 2.05 12.67 4.95
CA TYR A 77 3.47 12.98 4.98
C TYR A 77 3.84 14.22 4.16
N GLN A 78 3.32 14.36 2.93
CA GLN A 78 3.53 15.55 2.11
C GLN A 78 3.01 16.82 2.83
N ASN A 79 1.80 16.77 3.38
CA ASN A 79 1.21 17.87 4.13
C ASN A 79 2.08 18.27 5.32
N CYS A 80 2.60 17.28 6.04
CA CYS A 80 3.52 17.51 7.14
C CYS A 80 4.81 18.22 6.70
N ILE A 81 5.47 17.73 5.65
CA ILE A 81 6.72 18.35 5.16
C ILE A 81 6.48 19.80 4.73
N MET A 82 5.39 20.07 4.02
CA MET A 82 5.03 21.43 3.60
C MET A 82 4.78 22.35 4.80
N ALA A 83 4.10 21.87 5.84
CA ALA A 83 3.87 22.64 7.07
C ALA A 83 5.15 22.91 7.87
N VAL A 84 6.12 21.99 7.83
CA VAL A 84 7.44 22.20 8.45
C VAL A 84 8.26 23.21 7.65
N HIS A 85 8.23 23.13 6.31
CA HIS A 85 8.90 24.09 5.43
C HIS A 85 8.38 25.52 5.60
N SER A 86 7.07 25.71 5.81
CA SER A 86 6.49 27.04 6.04
C SER A 86 6.80 27.61 7.44
N GLY A 87 7.33 26.80 8.37
CA GLY A 87 7.59 27.17 9.77
C GLY A 87 9.06 27.13 10.19
N ASN A 88 9.99 27.53 9.32
CA ASN A 88 11.45 27.55 9.52
C ASN A 88 12.15 26.17 9.52
N GLY A 89 11.48 25.09 9.12
CA GLY A 89 12.09 23.77 8.92
C GLY A 89 12.48 23.01 10.20
N GLN A 90 12.50 23.68 11.35
CA GLN A 90 12.81 23.08 12.63
C GLN A 90 11.66 22.17 13.07
N ALA A 91 11.99 21.00 13.62
CA ALA A 91 11.08 19.94 14.08
C ALA A 91 10.54 18.96 13.02
N TYR A 92 11.23 18.75 11.89
CA TYR A 92 10.89 17.66 10.96
C TYR A 92 10.76 16.31 11.68
N ASP A 93 11.78 15.89 12.44
CA ASP A 93 11.75 14.59 13.13
C ASP A 93 10.57 14.47 14.09
N ALA A 94 10.31 15.53 14.86
CA ALA A 94 9.23 15.56 15.84
C ALA A 94 7.83 15.61 15.21
N LYS A 95 7.69 16.14 13.98
CA LYS A 95 6.38 16.34 13.33
C LYS A 95 6.08 15.31 12.24
N CYS A 96 7.07 14.96 11.42
CA CYS A 96 6.90 14.13 10.22
C CYS A 96 7.64 12.79 10.29
N GLY A 97 8.64 12.64 11.17
CA GLY A 97 9.45 11.41 11.28
C GLY A 97 8.62 10.17 11.57
N LYS A 98 7.56 10.28 12.39
CA LYS A 98 6.63 9.17 12.65
C LYS A 98 5.87 8.72 11.41
N LEU A 99 5.34 9.67 10.62
CA LEU A 99 4.64 9.36 9.37
C LEU A 99 5.59 8.70 8.37
N TRP A 100 6.84 9.16 8.32
CA TRP A 100 7.86 8.54 7.50
C TRP A 100 8.15 7.09 7.92
N GLN A 101 8.31 6.84 9.22
CA GLN A 101 8.54 5.48 9.73
C GLN A 101 7.38 4.54 9.40
N GLU A 102 6.14 5.00 9.54
CA GLU A 102 4.96 4.22 9.15
C GLU A 102 4.96 3.88 7.65
N ILE A 103 5.37 4.81 6.79
CA ILE A 103 5.53 4.54 5.35
C ILE A 103 6.62 3.49 5.13
N ARG A 104 7.79 3.64 5.76
CA ARG A 104 8.92 2.70 5.64
C ARG A 104 8.52 1.29 6.06
N ASP A 105 7.87 1.15 7.21
CA ASP A 105 7.48 -0.16 7.75
C ASP A 105 6.51 -0.91 6.85
N ASN A 106 5.69 -0.20 6.07
CA ASN A 106 4.76 -0.79 5.09
C ASN A 106 5.39 -1.07 3.72
N ASN A 107 6.61 -0.59 3.46
CA ASN A 107 7.28 -0.63 2.16
C ASN A 107 8.72 -1.18 2.22
N ASN A 108 9.04 -1.98 3.25
CA ASN A 108 10.31 -2.71 3.37
C ASN A 108 10.29 -4.06 2.64
#